data_AF-A0A1G5GA63-F1
#
_entry.id   AF-A0A1G5GA63-F1
#
_cell.length_a   1.000
_cell.length_b   1.000
_cell.length_c   1.000
_cell.angle_alpha   90.00
_cell.angle_beta   90.00
_cell.angle_gamma   90.00
#
_symmetry.space_group_name_H-M   'P 1'
#
loop_
_entity.id
_entity.type
_entity.pdbx_description
1 polymer ?
#
loop_
_entity_poly.entity_id
_entity_poly.type
_entity_poly.pdbx_seq_one_letter_code
_entity_poly.pdbx_strand_id
1 'polypeptide(L)'
;MPDKHAFLSASSSHRWINCPPSAALCAKKPNNSSPYAQQGTDAHSLCEHKVLTALGQASRDPTESLTWFDEEMEDCTDQYCTYVMKQLQEAKKLCPDPQVLVEQRLDFSRWVSDAFGTGDCLIVADQVLHIIDFKYGLGILVKAENNPQMMCYPSDGQVSTTI
;
A
#
# COMPACT_ATOMS: atom_id res chain seq x y z
N MET A 1 7.41 -6.69 -8.86
CA MET A 1 7.13 -8.15 -8.89
C MET A 1 6.47 -8.51 -10.22
N PRO A 2 6.76 -9.66 -10.85
CA PRO A 2 6.24 -9.98 -12.19
C PRO A 2 4.72 -10.23 -12.19
N ASP A 3 4.03 -9.57 -13.12
CA ASP A 3 2.74 -9.79 -13.82
C ASP A 3 1.67 -10.80 -13.33
N LYS A 4 1.67 -11.24 -12.08
CA LYS A 4 0.49 -11.88 -11.48
C LYS A 4 -0.40 -10.79 -10.92
N HIS A 5 -1.48 -10.47 -11.63
CA HIS A 5 -2.56 -9.64 -11.11
C HIS A 5 -3.64 -10.54 -10.50
N ALA A 6 -4.03 -10.24 -9.26
CA ALA A 6 -5.22 -10.85 -8.68
C ALA A 6 -6.44 -10.45 -9.52
N PHE A 7 -7.30 -11.43 -9.85
CA PHE A 7 -8.56 -11.18 -10.58
C PHE A 7 -9.43 -10.12 -9.86
N LEU A 8 -9.40 -10.13 -8.53
CA LEU A 8 -10.02 -9.14 -7.64
C LEU A 8 -8.94 -8.51 -6.77
N SER A 9 -8.14 -7.60 -7.33
CA SER A 9 -7.10 -6.91 -6.54
C SER A 9 -7.71 -5.98 -5.50
N ALA A 10 -7.06 -5.87 -4.33
CA ALA A 10 -7.50 -4.97 -3.26
C ALA A 10 -7.57 -3.50 -3.74
N SER A 11 -6.56 -3.03 -4.49
CA SER A 11 -6.52 -1.67 -5.05
C SER A 11 -7.63 -1.37 -6.08
N SER A 12 -8.29 -2.40 -6.62
CA SER A 12 -9.41 -2.26 -7.55
C SER A 12 -10.78 -2.58 -6.94
N SER A 13 -10.84 -2.83 -5.63
CA SER A 13 -12.03 -3.20 -4.85
C SER A 13 -13.25 -2.34 -5.12
N HIS A 14 -13.09 -1.03 -5.14
CA HIS A 14 -14.19 -0.11 -5.45
C HIS A 14 -14.87 -0.39 -6.80
N ARG A 15 -14.16 -0.95 -7.80
CA ARG A 15 -14.72 -1.26 -9.12
C ARG A 15 -15.52 -2.55 -9.10
N TRP A 16 -14.94 -3.61 -8.54
CA TRP A 16 -15.56 -4.92 -8.59
C TRP A 16 -16.64 -5.14 -7.51
N ILE A 17 -16.60 -4.38 -6.41
CA ILE A 17 -17.73 -4.34 -5.44
C ILE A 17 -18.96 -3.69 -6.08
N ASN A 18 -18.77 -2.59 -6.80
CA ASN A 18 -19.87 -1.85 -7.43
C ASN A 18 -20.33 -2.49 -8.76
N CYS A 19 -19.45 -3.19 -9.46
CA CYS A 19 -19.76 -3.87 -10.71
C CYS A 19 -18.97 -5.19 -10.83
N PRO A 20 -19.40 -6.29 -10.20
CA PRO A 20 -18.68 -7.56 -10.23
C PRO A 20 -18.37 -8.10 -11.64
N PRO A 21 -19.27 -7.99 -12.64
CA PRO A 21 -18.96 -8.36 -14.03
C PRO A 21 -17.83 -7.54 -14.67
N SER A 22 -17.55 -6.32 -14.17
CA SER A 22 -16.46 -5.48 -14.71
C SER A 22 -15.09 -6.10 -14.46
N ALA A 23 -14.88 -6.81 -13.34
CA ALA A 23 -13.64 -7.53 -13.05
C ALA A 23 -13.32 -8.56 -14.14
N ALA A 24 -14.34 -9.34 -14.55
CA ALA A 24 -14.22 -10.35 -15.60
C ALA A 24 -13.88 -9.75 -16.98
N LEU A 25 -14.36 -8.53 -17.26
CA LEU A 25 -14.04 -7.82 -18.50
C LEU A 25 -12.64 -7.20 -18.45
N CYS A 26 -12.24 -6.64 -17.31
CA CYS A 26 -10.89 -6.10 -17.10
C CYS A 26 -9.81 -7.17 -17.18
N ALA A 27 -10.05 -8.36 -16.62
CA ALA A 27 -9.12 -9.49 -16.67
C ALA A 27 -8.86 -10.01 -18.10
N LYS A 28 -9.77 -9.73 -19.05
CA LYS A 28 -9.62 -10.12 -20.47
C LYS A 28 -8.84 -9.10 -21.30
N LYS A 29 -8.56 -7.91 -20.76
CA LYS A 29 -7.81 -6.86 -21.46
C LYS A 29 -6.32 -6.91 -21.08
N PRO A 30 -5.41 -6.64 -22.02
CA PRO A 30 -4.00 -6.46 -21.68
C PRO A 30 -3.86 -5.30 -20.70
N ASN A 31 -3.01 -5.49 -19.69
CA ASN A 31 -2.74 -4.46 -18.71
C ASN A 31 -1.82 -3.41 -19.33
N ASN A 32 -2.41 -2.37 -19.91
CA ASN A 32 -1.66 -1.21 -20.36
C ASN A 32 -1.44 -0.29 -19.15
N SER A 33 -0.20 -0.20 -18.65
CA SER A 33 0.13 0.79 -17.63
C SER A 33 -0.03 2.19 -18.22
N SER A 34 -0.81 3.02 -17.54
CA SER A 34 -0.87 4.45 -17.87
C SER A 34 0.35 5.16 -17.24
N PRO A 35 0.76 6.33 -17.75
CA PRO A 35 1.77 7.16 -17.08
C PRO A 35 1.46 7.39 -15.60
N TYR A 36 0.19 7.58 -15.23
CA TYR A 36 -0.25 7.72 -13.84
C TYR A 36 -0.06 6.44 -13.00
N ALA A 37 -0.27 5.27 -13.59
CA ALA A 37 0.00 4.00 -12.91
C ALA A 37 1.51 3.79 -12.69
N GLN A 38 2.34 4.24 -13.64
CA GLN A 38 3.79 4.23 -13.49
C GLN A 38 4.25 5.22 -12.42
N GLN A 39 3.71 6.45 -12.40
CA GLN A 39 3.98 7.44 -11.34
C GLN A 39 3.69 6.89 -9.95
N GLY A 40 2.55 6.21 -9.76
CA GLY A 40 2.26 5.54 -8.49
C GLY A 40 3.30 4.47 -8.16
N THR A 41 3.70 3.65 -9.13
CA THR A 41 4.72 2.61 -8.93
C THR A 41 6.07 3.18 -8.50
N ASP A 42 6.49 4.28 -9.14
CA ASP A 42 7.72 5.00 -8.81
C ASP A 42 7.65 5.59 -7.39
N ALA A 43 6.52 6.21 -7.02
CA ALA A 43 6.31 6.77 -5.70
C ALA A 43 6.31 5.71 -4.59
N HIS A 44 5.65 4.56 -4.79
CA HIS A 44 5.69 3.45 -3.83
C HIS A 44 7.11 2.88 -3.65
N SER A 45 7.88 2.77 -4.74
CA SER A 45 9.28 2.32 -4.68
C SER A 45 10.15 3.27 -3.83
N LEU A 46 9.94 4.58 -3.97
CA LEU A 46 10.62 5.58 -3.16
C LEU A 46 10.16 5.57 -1.70
N CYS A 47 8.85 5.37 -1.43
CA CYS A 47 8.31 5.16 -0.09
C CYS A 47 8.94 3.96 0.61
N GLU A 48 9.00 2.80 -0.07
CA GLU A 48 9.65 1.59 0.45
C GLU A 48 11.10 1.89 0.84
N HIS A 49 11.86 2.50 -0.07
CA HIS A 49 13.26 2.85 0.18
C HIS A 49 13.44 3.75 1.41
N LYS A 50 12.66 4.83 1.50
CA LYS A 50 12.75 5.80 2.60
C LYS A 50 12.39 5.17 3.94
N VAL A 51 11.33 4.35 4.00
CA VAL A 51 10.93 3.65 5.23
C VAL A 51 11.97 2.62 5.66
N LEU A 52 12.45 1.77 4.75
CA LEU A 52 13.49 0.78 5.06
C LEU A 52 14.77 1.45 5.59
N THR A 53 15.18 2.55 4.96
CA THR A 53 16.35 3.33 5.38
C THR A 53 16.15 3.92 6.78
N ALA A 54 14.98 4.50 7.07
CA ALA A 54 14.65 5.03 8.40
C ALA A 54 14.59 3.96 9.49
N LEU A 55 14.28 2.72 9.14
CA LEU A 55 14.34 1.55 10.02
C LEU A 55 15.76 0.98 10.19
N GLY A 56 16.76 1.53 9.49
CA GLY A 56 18.14 1.03 9.48
C GLY A 56 18.32 -0.26 8.69
N GLN A 57 17.38 -0.59 7.80
CA GLN A 57 17.44 -1.77 6.93
C GLN A 57 18.12 -1.42 5.61
N ALA A 58 18.75 -2.42 4.99
CA ALA A 58 19.38 -2.24 3.69
C ALA A 58 18.32 -2.05 2.60
N SER A 59 18.42 -0.95 1.86
CA SER A 59 17.62 -0.69 0.67
C SER A 59 18.48 -0.01 -0.39
N ARG A 60 18.23 -0.34 -1.67
CA ARG A 60 18.88 0.33 -2.79
C ARG A 60 18.05 1.57 -3.14
N ASP A 61 18.71 2.72 -3.20
CA ASP A 61 18.07 3.96 -3.63
C ASP A 61 17.54 3.81 -5.08
N PRO A 62 16.22 3.92 -5.30
CA PRO A 62 15.61 3.74 -6.60
C PRO A 62 15.63 5.02 -7.45
N THR A 63 16.05 6.18 -6.90
CA THR A 63 15.87 7.51 -7.51
C THR A 63 16.38 7.59 -8.95
N GLU A 64 17.55 7.03 -9.25
CA GLU A 64 18.12 7.02 -10.61
C GLU A 64 17.30 6.21 -11.64
N SER A 65 16.46 5.29 -11.15
CA SER A 65 15.64 4.40 -11.99
C SER A 65 14.18 4.83 -12.11
N LEU A 66 13.77 5.88 -11.39
CA LEU A 66 12.41 6.40 -11.45
C LEU A 66 12.16 7.09 -12.79
N THR A 67 11.03 6.80 -13.41
CA THR A 67 10.62 7.44 -14.67
C THR A 67 10.03 8.82 -14.40
N TRP A 68 9.31 8.93 -13.29
CA TRP A 68 8.66 10.15 -12.84
C TRP A 68 9.20 10.48 -11.45
N PHE A 69 10.14 11.41 -11.36
CA PHE A 69 10.66 11.92 -10.10
C PHE A 69 10.68 13.45 -10.15
N ASP A 70 10.02 14.07 -9.18
CA ASP A 70 9.92 15.51 -8.99
C ASP A 70 9.86 15.84 -7.49
N GLU A 71 9.88 17.14 -7.18
CA GLU A 71 9.82 17.67 -5.81
C GLU A 71 8.54 17.24 -5.09
N GLU A 72 7.40 17.17 -5.79
CA GLU A 72 6.14 16.71 -5.21
C GLU A 72 6.22 15.25 -4.75
N MET A 73 6.80 14.36 -5.57
CA MET A 73 7.02 12.97 -5.19
C MET A 73 7.97 12.86 -4.00
N GLU A 74 9.06 13.63 -4.00
CA GLU A 74 10.01 13.64 -2.91
C GLU A 74 9.33 14.05 -1.59
N ASP A 75 8.59 15.15 -1.59
CA ASP A 75 7.87 15.68 -0.43
C ASP A 75 6.78 14.72 0.07
N CYS A 76 5.96 14.16 -0.83
CA CYS A 76 4.91 13.22 -0.47
C CYS A 76 5.48 11.94 0.17
N THR A 77 6.57 11.42 -0.40
CA THR A 77 7.22 10.20 0.10
C THR A 77 7.95 10.44 1.43
N ASP A 78 8.46 11.65 1.66
CA ASP A 78 9.00 12.06 2.98
C ASP A 78 7.92 12.19 4.05
N GLN A 79 6.78 12.79 3.70
CA GLN A 79 5.62 12.89 4.59
C GLN A 79 5.09 11.51 4.98
N TYR A 80 5.00 10.60 4.01
CA TYR A 80 4.64 9.20 4.25
C TYR A 80 5.61 8.54 5.23
N CYS A 81 6.92 8.61 4.97
CA CYS A 81 7.94 8.03 5.84
C CYS A 81 7.85 8.61 7.27
N THR A 82 7.71 9.94 7.38
CA THR A 82 7.54 10.63 8.66
C THR A 82 6.32 10.12 9.43
N TYR A 83 5.19 9.93 8.73
CA TYR A 83 3.99 9.38 9.35
C TYR A 83 4.18 7.95 9.84
N VAL A 84 4.77 7.07 9.01
CA VAL A 84 5.06 5.67 9.39
C VAL A 84 5.91 5.63 10.66
N MET A 85 6.98 6.43 10.72
CA MET A 85 7.86 6.49 11.88
C MET A 85 7.14 7.03 13.13
N LYS A 86 6.23 7.99 12.97
CA LYS A 86 5.37 8.47 14.06
C LYS A 86 4.45 7.37 14.58
N GLN A 87 3.77 6.62 13.70
CA GLN A 87 2.91 5.51 14.12
C GLN A 87 3.71 4.41 14.81
N LEU A 88 4.91 4.11 14.32
CA LEU A 88 5.82 3.17 14.98
C LEU A 88 6.18 3.63 16.40
N GLN A 89 6.45 4.92 16.58
CA GLN A 89 6.72 5.48 17.91
C GLN A 89 5.52 5.36 18.86
N GLU A 90 4.30 5.59 18.36
CA GLU A 90 3.09 5.39 19.16
C GLU A 90 2.87 3.91 19.51
N ALA A 91 3.05 3.00 18.54
CA ALA A 91 2.96 1.56 18.76
C ALA A 91 3.98 1.08 19.82
N LYS A 92 5.20 1.65 19.82
CA LYS A 92 6.25 1.37 20.82
C LYS A 92 5.86 1.73 22.26
N LYS A 93 4.88 2.61 22.46
CA LYS A 93 4.35 2.93 23.80
C LYS A 93 3.45 1.82 24.35
N LEU A 94 2.87 1.01 23.46
CA LEU A 94 1.93 -0.06 23.79
C LEU A 94 2.59 -1.44 23.77
N CYS A 95 3.53 -1.64 22.86
CA CYS A 95 4.25 -2.90 22.63
C CYS A 95 5.76 -2.59 22.55
N PRO A 96 6.63 -3.22 23.35
CA PRO A 96 8.07 -2.92 23.34
C PRO A 96 8.78 -3.27 22.01
N ASP A 97 8.25 -4.22 21.26
CA ASP A 97 8.88 -4.83 20.09
C ASP A 97 7.92 -4.95 18.89
N PRO A 98 7.34 -3.82 18.40
CA PRO A 98 6.47 -3.87 17.23
C PRO A 98 7.26 -4.26 15.99
N GLN A 99 6.65 -5.10 15.15
CA GLN A 99 7.22 -5.49 13.87
C GLN A 99 6.73 -4.56 12.77
N VAL A 100 7.64 -4.14 11.89
CA VAL A 100 7.31 -3.33 10.70
C VAL A 100 7.56 -4.18 9.46
N LEU A 101 6.54 -4.33 8.63
CA LEU A 101 6.59 -5.04 7.36
C LEU A 101 6.28 -4.03 6.24
N VAL A 102 7.15 -3.93 5.26
CA VAL A 102 7.03 -2.99 4.13
C VAL A 102 6.81 -3.79 2.85
N GLU A 103 5.91 -3.32 1.97
CA GLU A 103 5.53 -3.99 0.71
C GLU A 103 5.15 -5.47 0.90
N GLN A 104 4.42 -5.75 2.00
CA GLN A 104 4.09 -7.10 2.41
C GLN A 104 2.90 -7.64 1.61
N ARG A 105 3.10 -8.78 0.94
CA ARG A 105 2.01 -9.52 0.31
C ARG A 105 1.06 -10.09 1.37
N LEU A 106 -0.22 -9.77 1.23
CA LEU A 106 -1.32 -10.25 2.06
C LEU A 106 -2.20 -11.20 1.26
N ASP A 107 -2.23 -12.47 1.68
CA ASP A 107 -3.07 -13.50 1.07
C ASP A 107 -4.43 -13.55 1.79
N PHE A 108 -5.51 -13.37 1.01
CA PHE A 108 -6.88 -13.46 1.49
C PHE A 108 -7.71 -14.42 0.64
N SER A 109 -7.03 -15.39 0.02
CA SER A 109 -7.61 -16.46 -0.79
C SER A 109 -8.67 -17.30 -0.06
N ARG A 110 -8.60 -17.32 1.28
CA ARG A 110 -9.59 -17.97 2.15
C ARG A 110 -11.01 -17.38 2.04
N TRP A 111 -11.14 -16.11 1.64
CA TRP A 111 -12.45 -15.45 1.49
C TRP A 111 -12.81 -15.22 0.03
N VAL A 112 -11.81 -14.94 -0.81
CA VAL A 112 -11.99 -14.72 -2.25
C VAL A 112 -10.93 -15.53 -2.98
N SER A 113 -11.34 -16.55 -3.75
CA SER A 113 -10.42 -17.47 -4.42
C SER A 113 -9.32 -16.74 -5.21
N ASP A 114 -8.07 -17.15 -5.00
CA ASP A 114 -6.86 -16.60 -5.64
C ASP A 114 -6.60 -15.10 -5.38
N ALA A 115 -7.25 -14.50 -4.38
CA ALA A 115 -7.11 -13.08 -4.11
C ALA A 115 -5.99 -12.76 -3.12
N PHE A 116 -5.24 -11.71 -3.44
CA PHE A 116 -4.18 -11.16 -2.62
C PHE A 116 -4.05 -9.66 -2.86
N GLY A 117 -3.36 -8.99 -1.95
CA GLY A 117 -2.97 -7.59 -2.05
C GLY A 117 -1.56 -7.39 -1.52
N THR A 118 -1.10 -6.15 -1.57
CA THR A 118 0.16 -5.72 -0.97
C THR A 118 -0.17 -4.58 -0.03
N GLY A 119 0.25 -4.70 1.23
CA GLY A 119 0.20 -3.58 2.17
C GLY A 119 1.51 -2.82 2.11
N ASP A 120 1.45 -1.50 1.92
CA ASP A 120 2.64 -0.67 1.75
C ASP A 120 3.47 -0.62 3.05
N CYS A 121 2.82 -0.41 4.19
CA CYS A 121 3.42 -0.58 5.50
C CYS A 121 2.43 -1.16 6.52
N LEU A 122 2.87 -2.20 7.22
CA LEU A 122 2.16 -2.82 8.32
C LEU A 122 2.99 -2.67 9.59
N ILE A 123 2.37 -2.17 10.66
CA ILE A 123 2.97 -2.18 11.99
C ILE A 123 2.16 -3.14 12.85
N VAL A 124 2.79 -4.25 13.23
CA VAL A 124 2.20 -5.30 14.06
C VAL A 124 2.67 -5.08 15.49
N ALA A 125 1.74 -4.72 16.36
CA ALA A 125 1.92 -4.62 17.81
C ALA A 125 0.88 -5.53 18.50
N ASP A 126 1.12 -5.88 19.78
CA ASP A 126 0.35 -6.89 20.54
C ASP A 126 -1.14 -7.03 20.16
N GLN A 127 -1.94 -5.98 20.40
CA GLN A 127 -3.38 -5.98 20.14
C GLN A 127 -3.76 -5.07 18.97
N VAL A 128 -2.78 -4.55 18.23
CA VAL A 128 -3.02 -3.52 17.21
C VAL A 128 -2.24 -3.84 15.94
N LEU A 129 -2.98 -3.96 14.84
CA LEU A 129 -2.42 -3.97 13.49
C LEU A 129 -2.68 -2.60 12.86
N HIS A 130 -1.62 -1.83 12.60
CA HIS A 130 -1.72 -0.64 11.77
C HIS A 130 -1.46 -1.00 10.32
N ILE A 131 -2.37 -0.61 9.45
CA ILE A 131 -2.18 -0.70 8.00
C ILE A 131 -2.14 0.72 7.46
N ILE A 132 -0.99 1.08 6.89
CA ILE A 132 -0.73 2.38 6.31
C ILE A 132 -0.59 2.16 4.81
N ASP A 133 -1.52 2.71 4.05
CA ASP A 133 -1.62 2.56 2.60
C ASP A 133 -1.43 3.95 1.97
N PHE A 134 -0.38 4.09 1.17
CA PHE A 134 0.01 5.31 0.49
C PHE A 134 -0.80 5.47 -0.81
N LYS A 135 -1.22 6.71 -1.08
CA LYS A 135 -1.93 7.04 -2.32
C LYS A 135 -1.28 8.24 -2.99
N TYR A 136 -0.67 7.97 -4.14
CA TYR A 136 -0.09 9.00 -4.98
C TYR A 136 -0.96 9.31 -6.20
N GLY A 137 -1.20 10.59 -6.47
CA GLY A 137 -1.92 11.06 -7.65
C GLY A 137 -2.70 12.36 -7.44
N LEU A 138 -2.94 13.08 -8.53
CA LEU A 138 -3.59 14.40 -8.52
C LEU A 138 -5.03 14.32 -7.97
N GLY A 139 -5.25 14.86 -6.76
CA GLY A 139 -6.56 15.36 -6.31
C GLY A 139 -7.58 14.33 -5.82
N ILE A 140 -7.21 13.07 -5.54
CA ILE A 140 -8.14 12.09 -4.96
C ILE A 140 -7.81 11.87 -3.48
N LEU A 141 -8.50 12.62 -2.62
CA LEU A 141 -8.58 12.32 -1.19
C LEU A 141 -9.30 10.97 -1.00
N VAL A 142 -8.54 9.92 -0.71
CA VAL A 142 -9.11 8.62 -0.34
C VAL A 142 -9.27 8.60 1.18
N LYS A 143 -10.53 8.64 1.64
CA LYS A 143 -10.82 8.51 3.08
C LYS A 143 -10.51 7.09 3.54
N ALA A 144 -9.90 6.96 4.71
CA ALA A 144 -9.64 5.67 5.34
C ALA A 144 -10.94 4.97 5.82
N GLU A 145 -11.97 5.76 6.19
CA GLU A 145 -13.28 5.25 6.62
C GLU A 145 -14.04 4.58 5.46
N ASN A 146 -14.47 3.33 5.64
CA ASN A 146 -15.15 2.51 4.63
C ASN A 146 -14.35 2.39 3.31
N ASN A 147 -13.02 2.45 3.37
CA ASN A 147 -12.18 2.24 2.20
C ASN A 147 -12.26 0.76 1.77
N PRO A 148 -12.82 0.46 0.57
CA PRO A 148 -13.02 -0.93 0.15
C PRO A 148 -11.71 -1.71 0.00
N GLN A 149 -10.58 -1.04 -0.23
CA GLN A 149 -9.26 -1.66 -0.25
C GLN A 149 -8.86 -2.13 1.15
N MET A 150 -9.01 -1.27 2.16
CA MET A 150 -8.68 -1.59 3.55
C MET A 150 -9.56 -2.73 4.09
N MET A 151 -10.83 -2.77 3.66
CA MET A 151 -11.74 -3.86 4.00
C MET A 151 -11.34 -5.22 3.41
N CYS A 152 -10.45 -5.26 2.42
CA CYS A 152 -9.91 -6.52 1.91
C CYS A 152 -8.81 -7.09 2.83
N TYR A 153 -8.29 -6.31 3.77
CA TYR A 153 -7.23 -6.74 4.68
C TYR A 153 -7.82 -7.32 5.99
N PRO A 154 -7.22 -8.38 6.58
CA PRO A 154 -7.78 -9.10 7.74
C PRO A 154 -8.03 -8.22 8.98
N SER A 155 -9.30 -8.07 9.42
CA SER A 155 -9.79 -6.87 10.12
C SER A 155 -9.98 -6.93 11.66
N ASP A 156 -9.55 -7.96 12.39
CA ASP A 156 -9.72 -7.95 13.86
C ASP A 156 -8.65 -7.06 14.52
N GLY A 157 -9.08 -5.90 15.07
CA GLY A 157 -8.24 -5.01 15.91
C GLY A 157 -7.45 -3.89 15.19
N GLN A 158 -7.91 -3.41 14.03
CA GLN A 158 -7.13 -2.49 13.20
C GLN A 158 -7.29 -0.99 13.46
N VAL A 159 -6.21 -0.24 13.24
CA VAL A 159 -6.23 1.18 12.87
C VAL A 159 -5.74 1.30 11.43
N SER A 160 -6.63 1.66 10.52
CA SER A 160 -6.35 1.81 9.08
C SER A 160 -6.22 3.29 8.71
N THR A 161 -5.13 3.67 8.04
CA THR A 161 -4.93 5.04 7.54
C THR A 161 -4.53 5.03 6.07
N THR A 162 -5.16 5.89 5.28
CA THR A 162 -4.74 6.22 3.91
C THR A 162 -4.14 7.62 3.91
N ILE A 163 -2.98 7.78 3.27
CA ILE A 163 -2.20 9.03 3.24
C ILE A 163 -1.89 9.41 1.80
#